data_AF-A0A7V9RB81-F1
#
_entry.id   AF-A0A7V9RB81-F1
#
_cell.length_a   1.000
_cell.length_b   1.000
_cell.length_c   1.000
_cell.angle_alpha   90.00
_cell.angle_beta   90.00
_cell.angle_gamma   90.00
#
_symmetry.space_group_name_H-M   'P 1'
#
loop_
_entity.id
_entity.type
_entity.pdbx_description
1 polymer ?
#
loop_
_entity_poly.entity_id
_entity_poly.type
_entity_poly.pdbx_seq_one_letter_code
_entity_poly.pdbx_strand_id
1 'polypeptide(L)'
;GLLALAAVQVRALHAIGTKTANDIIAFQETLRDRGLVASITSTAGNEPPLVPGLVNSPEPVQKLPLSDALRSALAQADLPTVGAVASLTRSELLGIAGIGRKKLADVVEALHEFGARTNEASGSAEGVHTLDRIWELASRPLSDGQRVAVERSIGITGEPEPQGQIADDLKKSQPQISIDVSKGLERLDVAALADLTMAFDAVIDGFGGIVRLDEIGQRFESEWPAGVVTGQGIVRLLVRATPGRAQIFEVDGAEQPLVGRPIFDRDTVKAFAAEVVRLAGQWPPVEPDTARRTLAGLLPHFDGDPLALGVRICEDVEIAETGHLFIGPIDPKHSIDFVIDQTREAIALDDLAARVRRIFGPNTPYPDPDHLLEILHDLDCRVQGTLVLPGRAGSIVAAPALAADELPATFAAERSPELVVRDMLKKAAGSRGFRMLVTPPEKHAEIGRSVASALAGTWLSFDDAFFAEHAADMKSLERAERFVAQREALTEAAERTLFDLLEQHGRPGNVIVLGDTSLFGLCEALDLPRRLYDETLSGSRGFWILVVPGVIHNRQPRFNEGPAMWHLEGATLPLLNPLPD
;
A
#
# COMPACT_ATOMS: atom_id res chain seq x y z
N GLY A 1 3.41 -25.39 -1.20
CA GLY A 1 3.98 -24.05 -0.98
C GLY A 1 3.29 -23.04 -1.86
N LEU A 2 3.80 -22.80 -3.08
CA LEU A 2 3.33 -21.71 -3.96
C LEU A 2 1.82 -21.70 -4.23
N LEU A 3 1.19 -22.83 -4.56
CA LEU A 3 -0.25 -22.93 -4.88
C LEU A 3 -1.21 -22.58 -3.72
N ALA A 4 -0.71 -22.61 -2.48
CA ALA A 4 -1.48 -22.36 -1.26
C ALA A 4 -1.52 -20.89 -0.85
N LEU A 5 -0.67 -20.05 -1.44
CA LEU A 5 -0.63 -18.61 -1.17
C LEU A 5 -1.72 -17.91 -1.97
N ALA A 6 -2.51 -17.08 -1.29
CA ALA A 6 -3.43 -16.16 -1.94
C ALA A 6 -2.66 -15.13 -2.77
N ALA A 7 -3.28 -14.56 -3.81
CA ALA A 7 -2.65 -13.55 -4.67
C ALA A 7 -2.11 -12.34 -3.87
N VAL A 8 -2.79 -11.99 -2.77
CA VAL A 8 -2.37 -10.94 -1.84
C VAL A 8 -1.07 -11.31 -1.12
N GLN A 9 -0.94 -12.57 -0.69
CA GLN A 9 0.26 -13.05 0.02
C GLN A 9 1.46 -13.17 -0.92
N VAL A 10 1.25 -13.58 -2.18
CA VAL A 10 2.31 -13.58 -3.20
C VAL A 10 2.83 -12.16 -3.46
N ARG A 11 1.93 -11.17 -3.50
CA ARG A 11 2.29 -9.76 -3.67
C ARG A 11 2.97 -9.15 -2.45
N ALA A 12 2.75 -9.72 -1.27
CA ALA A 12 3.38 -9.29 -0.02
C ALA A 12 4.77 -9.91 0.21
N LEU A 13 5.25 -10.80 -0.67
CA LEU A 13 6.58 -11.39 -0.55
C LEU A 13 7.66 -10.36 -0.92
N HIS A 14 8.37 -9.88 0.11
CA HIS A 14 9.37 -8.82 0.08
C HIS A 14 10.58 -9.07 -0.87
N ALA A 15 10.74 -10.29 -1.38
CA ALA A 15 11.87 -10.69 -2.23
C ALA A 15 11.56 -10.73 -3.74
N ILE A 16 10.32 -10.45 -4.17
CA ILE A 16 9.93 -10.56 -5.58
C ILE A 16 9.25 -9.29 -6.10
N GLY A 17 9.68 -8.81 -7.26
CA GLY A 17 9.09 -7.64 -7.91
C GLY A 17 7.70 -7.91 -8.50
N THR A 18 6.93 -6.85 -8.79
CA THR A 18 5.53 -6.90 -9.24
C THR A 18 5.31 -7.78 -10.47
N LYS A 19 6.28 -7.79 -11.40
CA LYS A 19 6.25 -8.67 -12.58
C LYS A 19 6.33 -10.14 -12.20
N THR A 20 7.30 -10.51 -11.35
CA THR A 20 7.48 -11.87 -10.85
C THR A 20 6.31 -12.34 -10.00
N ALA A 21 5.70 -11.45 -9.20
CA ALA A 21 4.48 -11.75 -8.46
C ALA A 21 3.31 -12.09 -9.39
N ASN A 22 3.13 -11.32 -10.48
CA ASN A 22 2.09 -11.58 -11.48
C ASN A 22 2.35 -12.87 -12.27
N ASP A 23 3.60 -13.15 -12.65
CA ASP A 23 3.99 -14.38 -13.33
C ASP A 23 3.73 -15.62 -12.44
N ILE A 24 3.97 -15.50 -11.14
CA ILE A 24 3.66 -16.55 -10.15
C ILE A 24 2.14 -16.77 -10.02
N ILE A 25 1.34 -15.71 -9.98
CA ILE A 25 -0.13 -15.80 -9.92
C ILE A 25 -0.68 -16.48 -11.18
N ALA A 26 -0.23 -16.06 -12.37
CA ALA A 26 -0.63 -16.67 -13.64
C ALA A 26 -0.21 -18.15 -13.73
N PHE A 27 0.95 -18.48 -13.19
CA PHE A 27 1.41 -19.86 -13.09
C PHE A 27 0.55 -20.69 -12.12
N GLN A 28 0.13 -20.14 -10.98
CA GLN A 28 -0.81 -20.81 -10.07
C GLN A 28 -2.17 -21.09 -10.73
N GLU A 29 -2.71 -20.13 -11.50
CA GLU A 29 -3.95 -20.31 -12.27
C GLU A 29 -3.81 -21.45 -13.28
N THR A 30 -2.72 -21.46 -14.05
CA THR A 30 -2.42 -22.52 -15.02
C THR A 30 -2.33 -23.91 -14.37
N LEU A 31 -1.84 -23.99 -13.13
CA LEU A 31 -1.77 -25.25 -12.38
C LEU A 31 -3.14 -25.68 -11.84
N ARG A 32 -3.97 -24.74 -11.35
CA ARG A 32 -5.34 -25.02 -10.92
C ARG A 32 -6.22 -25.52 -12.07
N ASP A 33 -6.07 -24.94 -13.26
CA ASP A 33 -6.77 -25.36 -14.48
C ASP A 33 -6.39 -26.79 -14.92
N ARG A 34 -5.20 -27.27 -14.53
CA ARG A 34 -4.76 -28.65 -14.76
C ARG A 34 -5.26 -29.63 -13.68
N GLY A 35 -6.16 -29.19 -12.80
CA GLY A 35 -6.73 -30.00 -11.72
C GLY A 35 -5.78 -30.21 -10.54
N LEU A 36 -4.66 -29.49 -10.47
CA LEU A 36 -3.76 -29.52 -9.32
C LEU A 36 -4.32 -28.59 -8.24
N VAL A 37 -5.00 -29.18 -7.26
CA VAL A 37 -5.50 -28.46 -6.10
C VAL A 37 -4.35 -28.30 -5.09
N ALA A 38 -4.26 -27.12 -4.47
CA ALA A 38 -3.38 -26.96 -3.32
C ALA A 38 -3.77 -28.02 -2.28
N SER A 39 -2.82 -28.83 -1.83
CA SER A 39 -3.03 -29.62 -0.62
C SER A 39 -3.41 -28.61 0.46
N ILE A 40 -4.65 -28.68 0.95
CA ILE A 40 -5.14 -27.88 2.06
C ILE A 40 -4.46 -28.42 3.31
N THR A 41 -3.16 -28.23 3.41
CA THR A 41 -2.52 -28.07 4.70
C THR A 41 -2.84 -26.65 5.11
N SER A 42 -3.97 -26.52 5.79
CA SER A 42 -4.28 -25.40 6.66
C SER A 42 -2.99 -24.85 7.26
N THR A 43 -2.78 -23.54 7.16
CA THR A 43 -1.83 -22.80 7.99
C THR A 43 -2.32 -22.74 9.44
N ALA A 44 -2.65 -23.89 10.02
CA ALA A 44 -2.36 -24.16 11.42
C ALA A 44 -0.89 -24.60 11.42
N GLY A 45 -0.05 -23.94 12.22
CA GLY A 45 1.41 -24.10 12.15
C GLY A 45 1.83 -25.57 12.20
N ASN A 46 2.60 -26.02 11.21
CA ASN A 46 3.54 -27.10 11.44
C ASN A 46 4.70 -26.49 12.22
N GLU A 47 4.45 -26.22 13.50
CA GLU A 47 5.54 -26.09 14.46
C GLU A 47 6.38 -27.37 14.35
N PRO A 48 7.71 -27.27 14.18
CA PRO A 48 8.53 -28.46 14.06
C PRO A 48 8.44 -29.30 15.34
N PRO A 49 8.69 -30.61 15.25
CA PRO A 49 8.81 -31.45 16.43
C PRO A 49 9.91 -30.88 17.35
N LEU A 50 9.72 -31.00 18.67
CA LEU A 50 10.61 -30.42 19.70
C LEU A 50 12.08 -30.72 19.42
N VAL A 51 12.40 -31.99 19.12
CA VAL A 51 13.75 -32.42 18.74
C VAL A 51 13.68 -33.43 17.59
N PRO A 52 13.77 -32.99 16.32
CA PRO A 52 13.59 -33.86 15.15
C PRO A 52 14.50 -35.09 15.13
N GLY A 53 15.74 -34.95 15.62
CA GLY A 53 16.73 -36.03 15.67
C GLY A 53 16.38 -37.18 16.62
N LEU A 54 15.40 -37.01 17.52
CA LEU A 54 15.00 -38.00 18.51
C LEU A 54 13.62 -38.62 18.26
N VAL A 55 12.88 -38.19 17.23
CA VAL A 55 11.50 -38.61 16.93
C VAL A 55 11.32 -40.13 16.88
N ASN A 56 12.32 -40.85 16.38
CA ASN A 56 12.29 -42.31 16.25
C ASN A 56 12.90 -43.05 17.46
N SER A 57 13.24 -42.36 18.55
CA SER A 57 13.88 -42.97 19.72
C SER A 57 12.92 -43.91 20.44
N PRO A 58 13.23 -45.23 20.51
CA PRO A 58 12.39 -46.20 21.20
C PRO A 58 12.59 -46.17 22.73
N GLU A 59 13.50 -45.32 23.22
CA GLU A 59 13.92 -45.32 24.61
C GLU A 59 12.80 -44.85 25.55
N PRO A 60 12.69 -45.38 26.79
CA PRO A 60 11.63 -45.00 27.71
C PRO A 60 11.78 -43.53 28.16
N VAL A 61 10.66 -42.82 28.31
CA VAL A 61 10.65 -41.42 28.77
C VAL A 61 11.31 -41.24 30.16
N GLN A 62 11.37 -42.30 30.97
CA GLN A 62 12.03 -42.30 32.28
C GLN A 62 13.54 -42.10 32.20
N LYS A 63 14.16 -42.32 31.02
CA LYS A 63 15.57 -42.02 30.79
C LYS A 63 15.85 -40.51 30.65
N LEU A 64 14.82 -39.69 30.44
CA LEU A 64 14.98 -38.23 30.45
C LEU A 64 15.19 -37.71 31.88
N PRO A 65 16.11 -36.76 32.10
CA PRO A 65 16.42 -36.16 33.40
C PRO A 65 15.33 -35.19 33.89
N LEU A 66 14.07 -35.64 33.91
CA LEU A 66 12.91 -34.83 34.29
C LEU A 66 12.60 -34.92 35.78
N SER A 67 11.74 -34.03 36.29
CA SER A 67 11.16 -34.17 37.62
C SER A 67 10.01 -35.20 37.65
N ASP A 68 9.71 -35.76 38.82
CA ASP A 68 8.65 -36.79 38.96
C ASP A 68 7.26 -36.26 38.62
N ALA A 69 7.00 -34.98 38.91
CA ALA A 69 5.77 -34.30 38.53
C ALA A 69 5.62 -34.21 36.99
N LEU A 70 6.72 -33.95 36.28
CA LEU A 70 6.71 -33.85 34.82
C LEU A 70 6.61 -35.23 34.15
N ARG A 71 7.32 -36.23 34.69
CA ARG A 71 7.16 -37.63 34.26
C ARG A 71 5.72 -38.12 34.42
N SER A 72 5.07 -37.76 35.53
CA SER A 72 3.67 -38.11 35.78
C SER A 72 2.72 -37.45 34.76
N ALA A 73 2.95 -36.18 34.41
CA ALA A 73 2.15 -35.48 33.41
C ALA A 73 2.30 -36.09 32.00
N LEU A 74 3.53 -36.42 31.59
CA LEU A 74 3.79 -37.09 30.32
C LEU A 74 3.21 -38.50 30.26
N ALA A 75 3.25 -39.24 31.38
CA ALA A 75 2.63 -40.57 31.47
C ALA A 75 1.09 -40.50 31.40
N GLN A 76 0.46 -39.48 32.00
CA GLN A 76 -0.99 -39.25 31.89
C GLN A 76 -1.41 -38.87 30.47
N ALA A 77 -0.50 -38.29 29.68
CA ALA A 77 -0.70 -37.97 28.27
C ALA A 77 -0.36 -39.14 27.32
N ASP A 78 -0.09 -40.34 27.85
CA ASP A 78 0.24 -41.55 27.08
C ASP A 78 1.47 -41.40 26.16
N LEU A 79 2.54 -40.77 26.67
CA LEU A 79 3.82 -40.57 25.97
C LEU A 79 4.91 -41.47 26.59
N PRO A 80 4.96 -42.78 26.27
CA PRO A 80 5.82 -43.73 26.96
C PRO A 80 7.31 -43.65 26.55
N THR A 81 7.62 -43.07 25.40
CA THR A 81 8.97 -43.05 24.83
C THR A 81 9.52 -41.63 24.64
N VAL A 82 10.85 -41.52 24.60
CA VAL A 82 11.58 -40.29 24.25
C VAL A 82 11.15 -39.81 22.85
N GLY A 83 11.01 -40.71 21.88
CA GLY A 83 10.58 -40.35 20.54
C GLY A 83 9.17 -39.77 20.49
N ALA A 84 8.24 -40.33 21.26
CA ALA A 84 6.88 -39.78 21.36
C ALA A 84 6.90 -38.34 21.89
N VAL A 85 7.64 -38.06 22.95
CA VAL A 85 7.78 -36.70 23.49
C VAL A 85 8.49 -35.77 22.50
N ALA A 86 9.58 -36.23 21.87
CA ALA A 86 10.35 -35.43 20.90
C ALA A 86 9.57 -35.10 19.62
N SER A 87 8.57 -35.93 19.28
CA SER A 87 7.71 -35.76 18.10
C SER A 87 6.62 -34.71 18.26
N LEU A 88 6.29 -34.33 19.49
CA LEU A 88 5.33 -33.28 19.76
C LEU A 88 5.84 -31.93 19.26
N THR A 89 4.91 -31.07 18.93
CA THR A 89 5.12 -29.63 18.80
C THR A 89 5.07 -28.95 20.18
N ARG A 90 5.54 -27.71 20.30
CA ARG A 90 5.45 -26.97 21.58
C ARG A 90 3.99 -26.72 21.96
N SER A 91 3.17 -26.40 20.97
CA SER A 91 1.73 -26.19 21.13
C SER A 91 1.02 -27.44 21.68
N GLU A 92 1.36 -28.63 21.15
CA GLU A 92 0.83 -29.89 21.67
C GLU A 92 1.31 -30.18 23.09
N LEU A 93 2.58 -29.92 23.40
CA LEU A 93 3.10 -30.12 24.76
C LEU A 93 2.46 -29.16 25.77
N LEU A 94 2.27 -27.88 25.40
CA LEU A 94 1.56 -26.90 26.23
C LEU A 94 0.07 -27.21 26.38
N GLY A 95 -0.51 -27.97 25.45
CA GLY A 95 -1.88 -28.48 25.55
C GLY A 95 -2.06 -29.56 26.63
N ILE A 96 -0.98 -30.16 27.14
CA ILE A 96 -1.06 -31.18 28.18
C ILE A 96 -1.35 -30.52 29.54
N ALA A 97 -2.39 -30.99 30.21
CA ALA A 97 -2.80 -30.48 31.51
C ALA A 97 -1.63 -30.50 32.51
N GLY A 98 -1.36 -29.34 33.11
CA GLY A 98 -0.29 -29.18 34.09
C GLY A 98 1.10 -28.95 33.50
N ILE A 99 1.25 -28.85 32.17
CA ILE A 99 2.48 -28.37 31.53
C ILE A 99 2.33 -26.88 31.18
N GLY A 100 3.20 -26.05 31.75
CA GLY A 100 3.31 -24.63 31.41
C GLY A 100 4.70 -24.32 30.84
N ARG A 101 4.96 -23.05 30.51
CA ARG A 101 6.20 -22.58 29.85
C ARG A 101 7.50 -23.11 30.49
N LYS A 102 7.61 -23.02 31.83
CA LYS A 102 8.75 -23.56 32.57
C LYS A 102 8.97 -25.06 32.33
N LYS A 103 7.88 -25.84 32.41
CA LYS A 103 7.92 -27.29 32.20
C LYS A 103 8.24 -27.65 30.74
N LEU A 104 7.79 -26.84 29.77
CA LEU A 104 8.18 -26.98 28.36
C LEU A 104 9.69 -26.78 28.20
N ALA A 105 10.26 -25.72 28.77
CA ALA A 105 11.71 -25.48 28.74
C ALA A 105 12.49 -26.64 29.38
N ASP A 106 12.04 -27.13 30.55
CA ASP A 106 12.63 -28.30 31.22
C ASP A 106 12.61 -29.56 30.32
N VAL A 107 11.51 -29.81 29.60
CA VAL A 107 11.41 -30.94 28.65
C VAL A 107 12.39 -30.79 27.49
N VAL A 108 12.49 -29.60 26.91
CA VAL A 108 13.37 -29.33 25.76
C VAL A 108 14.83 -29.55 26.15
N GLU A 109 15.28 -28.99 27.26
CA GLU A 109 16.65 -29.22 27.77
C GLU A 109 16.92 -30.71 28.03
N ALA A 110 15.99 -31.41 28.67
CA ALA A 110 16.15 -32.83 28.97
C ALA A 110 16.23 -33.71 27.71
N LEU A 111 15.49 -33.37 26.65
CA LEU A 111 15.56 -34.06 25.35
C LEU A 111 16.93 -33.84 24.69
N HIS A 112 17.43 -32.60 24.68
CA HIS A 112 18.74 -32.30 24.11
C HIS A 112 19.88 -32.92 24.92
N GLU A 113 19.82 -32.89 26.25
CA GLU A 113 20.81 -33.55 27.14
C GLU A 113 20.80 -35.07 26.93
N PHE A 114 19.63 -35.67 26.69
CA PHE A 114 19.54 -37.08 26.33
C PHE A 114 20.18 -37.35 24.97
N GLY A 115 19.83 -36.56 23.94
CA GLY A 115 20.38 -36.69 22.60
C GLY A 115 21.91 -36.59 22.56
N ALA A 116 22.48 -35.62 23.27
CA ALA A 116 23.93 -35.42 23.39
C ALA A 116 24.63 -36.63 24.03
N ARG A 117 24.03 -37.26 25.04
CA ARG A 117 24.57 -38.48 25.68
C ARG A 117 24.48 -39.72 24.79
N THR A 118 23.48 -39.79 23.91
CA THR A 118 23.27 -40.97 23.05
C THR A 118 24.00 -40.90 21.70
N ASN A 119 24.26 -39.71 21.17
CA ASN A 119 24.92 -39.51 19.88
C ASN A 119 26.39 -39.11 20.07
N GLU A 120 27.24 -40.02 20.55
CA GLU A 120 28.70 -39.80 20.70
C GLU A 120 29.47 -39.60 19.36
N ALA A 121 28.80 -39.54 18.21
CA ALA A 121 29.43 -39.47 16.87
C ALA A 121 29.15 -38.18 16.06
N SER A 122 28.53 -37.15 16.65
CA SER A 122 28.31 -35.87 15.97
C SER A 122 28.82 -34.74 16.85
N GLY A 123 30.08 -34.36 16.67
CA GLY A 123 30.71 -33.22 17.35
C GLY A 123 30.16 -31.86 16.90
N SER A 124 28.84 -31.67 16.97
CA SER A 124 28.18 -30.39 16.68
C SER A 124 27.53 -29.86 17.97
N ALA A 125 28.26 -28.94 18.61
CA ALA A 125 27.87 -28.03 19.68
C ALA A 125 27.25 -28.65 20.96
N GLU A 126 27.86 -28.35 22.11
CA GLU A 126 27.11 -28.17 23.37
C GLU A 126 26.12 -27.02 23.15
N GLY A 127 25.03 -27.29 22.43
CA GLY A 127 24.03 -26.31 22.05
C GLY A 127 23.26 -25.89 23.29
N VAL A 128 23.09 -24.59 23.44
CA VAL A 128 22.18 -24.06 24.46
C VAL A 128 20.80 -23.92 23.82
N HIS A 129 19.78 -24.54 24.41
CA HIS A 129 18.50 -24.78 23.72
C HIS A 129 17.33 -23.98 24.29
N THR A 130 17.50 -23.34 25.45
CA THR A 130 16.50 -22.48 26.09
C THR A 130 17.09 -21.14 26.53
N LEU A 131 16.25 -20.10 26.63
CA LEU A 131 16.71 -18.79 27.11
C LEU A 131 17.16 -18.84 28.57
N ASP A 132 16.52 -19.67 29.40
CA ASP A 132 16.90 -19.86 30.81
C ASP A 132 18.32 -20.42 30.93
N ARG A 133 18.67 -21.42 30.12
CA ARG A 133 20.01 -22.00 30.12
C ARG A 133 21.04 -21.01 29.60
N ILE A 134 20.72 -20.24 28.55
CA ILE A 134 21.61 -19.20 28.03
C ILE A 134 21.89 -18.15 29.11
N TRP A 135 20.86 -17.68 29.80
CA TRP A 135 21.03 -16.74 30.91
C TRP A 135 21.85 -17.34 32.06
N GLU A 136 21.58 -18.60 32.41
CA GLU A 136 22.34 -19.29 33.46
C GLU A 136 23.84 -19.33 33.13
N LEU A 137 24.20 -19.68 31.89
CA LEU A 137 25.58 -19.71 31.41
C LEU A 137 26.20 -18.31 31.39
N ALA A 138 25.52 -17.34 30.76
CA ALA A 138 25.99 -15.98 30.62
C ALA A 138 26.25 -15.28 31.97
N SER A 139 25.44 -15.61 32.99
CA SER A 139 25.52 -15.01 34.32
C SER A 139 26.46 -15.73 35.30
N ARG A 140 27.09 -16.86 34.92
CA ARG A 140 28.03 -17.59 35.81
C ARG A 140 29.15 -16.74 36.42
N PRO A 141 29.76 -15.76 35.71
CA PRO A 141 30.83 -14.96 36.29
C PRO A 141 30.36 -13.89 37.30
N LEU A 142 29.05 -13.67 37.43
CA LEU A 142 28.48 -12.63 38.30
C LEU A 142 28.39 -13.15 39.73
N SER A 143 28.57 -12.26 40.71
CA SER A 143 28.15 -12.57 42.08
C SER A 143 26.62 -12.58 42.20
N ASP A 144 26.06 -13.23 43.22
CA ASP A 144 24.61 -13.26 43.44
C ASP A 144 24.00 -11.85 43.47
N GLY A 145 24.68 -10.90 44.12
CA GLY A 145 24.25 -9.50 44.19
C GLY A 145 24.26 -8.81 42.82
N GLN A 146 25.25 -9.10 41.98
CA GLN A 146 25.32 -8.57 40.61
C GLN A 146 24.25 -9.20 39.72
N ARG A 147 24.08 -10.52 39.81
CA ARG A 147 23.07 -11.25 39.05
C ARG A 147 21.67 -10.73 39.34
N VAL A 148 21.29 -10.61 40.62
CA VAL A 148 19.97 -10.09 41.01
C VAL A 148 19.79 -8.63 40.57
N ALA A 149 20.82 -7.80 40.70
CA ALA A 149 20.74 -6.40 40.27
C ALA A 149 20.53 -6.28 38.75
N VAL A 150 21.26 -7.06 37.95
CA VAL A 150 21.10 -7.11 36.48
C VAL A 150 19.72 -7.67 36.11
N GLU A 151 19.30 -8.78 36.72
CA GLU A 151 18.05 -9.46 36.41
C GLU A 151 16.84 -8.53 36.58
N ARG A 152 16.78 -7.82 37.71
CA ARG A 152 15.68 -6.89 38.04
C ARG A 152 15.77 -5.57 37.30
N SER A 153 16.97 -5.00 37.16
CA SER A 153 17.13 -3.68 36.50
C SER A 153 16.89 -3.76 34.99
N ILE A 154 17.16 -4.91 34.36
CA ILE A 154 16.92 -5.13 32.93
C ILE A 154 15.53 -5.73 32.68
N GLY A 155 14.95 -6.41 33.67
CA GLY A 155 13.69 -7.14 33.49
C GLY A 155 13.91 -8.42 32.69
N ILE A 156 14.86 -9.26 33.09
CA ILE A 156 15.13 -10.54 32.41
C ILE A 156 13.93 -11.49 32.54
N THR A 157 13.30 -11.49 33.72
CA THR A 157 12.21 -12.40 34.10
C THR A 157 10.84 -11.71 34.15
N GLY A 158 10.76 -10.46 33.69
CA GLY A 158 9.54 -9.64 33.74
C GLY A 158 9.80 -8.19 33.32
N GLU A 159 9.05 -7.25 33.89
CA GLU A 159 9.25 -5.83 33.62
C GLU A 159 10.47 -5.26 34.36
N PRO A 160 11.20 -4.28 33.78
CA PRO A 160 12.35 -3.67 34.44
C PRO A 160 11.92 -2.89 35.69
N GLU A 161 12.63 -3.10 36.79
CA GLU A 161 12.32 -2.45 38.06
C GLU A 161 13.15 -1.18 38.28
N PRO A 162 12.58 -0.11 38.86
CA PRO A 162 13.33 1.08 39.24
C PRO A 162 14.45 0.74 40.23
N GLN A 163 15.66 1.28 39.99
CA GLN A 163 16.82 1.00 40.84
C GLN A 163 16.62 1.35 42.33
N GLY A 164 15.77 2.34 42.64
CA GLY A 164 15.41 2.69 44.02
C GLY A 164 14.69 1.55 44.74
N GLN A 165 13.73 0.91 44.06
CA GLN A 165 12.99 -0.23 44.60
C GLN A 165 13.90 -1.45 44.83
N ILE A 166 14.79 -1.72 43.87
CA ILE A 166 15.81 -2.79 44.00
C ILE A 166 16.74 -2.50 45.18
N ALA A 167 17.15 -1.25 45.36
CA ALA A 167 18.02 -0.83 46.44
C ALA A 167 17.36 -1.04 47.81
N ASP A 168 16.10 -0.66 47.97
CA ASP A 168 15.32 -0.84 49.19
C ASP A 168 15.19 -2.33 49.57
N ASP A 169 14.80 -3.17 48.61
CA ASP A 169 14.62 -4.62 48.82
C ASP A 169 15.94 -5.33 49.18
N LEU A 170 17.03 -4.95 48.53
CA LEU A 170 18.36 -5.52 48.78
C LEU A 170 19.08 -4.85 49.95
N LYS A 171 18.46 -3.87 50.62
CA LYS A 171 19.06 -3.05 51.69
C LYS A 171 20.41 -2.44 51.29
N LYS A 172 20.47 -1.93 50.06
CA LYS A 172 21.63 -1.27 49.46
C LYS A 172 21.28 0.17 49.11
N SER A 173 22.28 0.98 48.75
CA SER A 173 22.04 2.29 48.16
C SER A 173 21.84 2.19 46.65
N GLN A 174 21.06 3.10 46.06
CA GLN A 174 20.85 3.16 44.61
C GLN A 174 22.18 3.25 43.82
N PRO A 175 23.20 4.05 44.24
CA PRO A 175 24.51 4.03 43.58
C PRO A 175 25.19 2.66 43.60
N GLN A 176 25.03 1.88 44.68
CA GLN A 176 25.57 0.52 44.74
C GLN A 176 24.87 -0.41 43.75
N ILE A 177 23.55 -0.29 43.57
CA ILE A 177 22.82 -1.05 42.54
C ILE A 177 23.33 -0.68 41.14
N SER A 178 23.52 0.61 40.85
CA SER A 178 24.09 1.04 39.56
C SER A 178 25.48 0.45 39.32
N ILE A 179 26.35 0.41 40.33
CA ILE A 179 27.68 -0.20 40.24
C ILE A 179 27.57 -1.71 40.00
N ASP A 180 26.67 -2.38 40.71
CA ASP A 180 26.45 -3.83 40.58
C ASP A 180 25.94 -4.19 39.18
N VAL A 181 25.05 -3.39 38.59
CA VAL A 181 24.57 -3.55 37.21
C VAL A 181 25.70 -3.32 36.19
N SER A 182 26.42 -2.21 36.27
CA SER A 182 27.52 -1.90 35.33
C SER A 182 28.60 -2.98 35.35
N LYS A 183 29.08 -3.35 36.56
CA LYS A 183 30.08 -4.42 36.70
C LYS A 183 29.52 -5.79 36.32
N GLY A 184 28.22 -6.02 36.52
CA GLY A 184 27.55 -7.24 36.11
C GLY A 184 27.58 -7.39 34.60
N LEU A 185 27.17 -6.34 33.86
CA LEU A 185 27.20 -6.30 32.39
C LEU A 185 28.62 -6.50 31.84
N GLU A 186 29.63 -5.86 32.42
CA GLU A 186 31.05 -6.02 32.03
C GLU A 186 31.58 -7.45 32.21
N ARG A 187 31.01 -8.21 33.15
CA ARG A 187 31.47 -9.56 33.51
C ARG A 187 30.67 -10.68 32.85
N LEU A 188 29.58 -10.37 32.14
CA LEU A 188 28.79 -11.38 31.46
C LEU A 188 29.67 -12.20 30.52
N ASP A 189 29.41 -13.51 30.46
CA ASP A 189 30.04 -14.35 29.46
C ASP A 189 29.40 -14.10 28.10
N VAL A 190 30.03 -13.22 27.32
CA VAL A 190 29.57 -12.84 25.97
C VAL A 190 29.63 -14.02 25.00
N ALA A 191 30.51 -15.01 25.23
CA ALA A 191 30.57 -16.20 24.38
C ALA A 191 29.29 -17.03 24.50
N ALA A 192 28.71 -17.12 25.70
CA ALA A 192 27.41 -17.76 25.90
C ALA A 192 26.24 -17.01 25.23
N LEU A 193 26.40 -15.72 24.92
CA LEU A 193 25.39 -14.90 24.24
C LEU A 193 25.61 -14.79 22.73
N ALA A 194 26.65 -15.41 22.16
CA ALA A 194 27.07 -15.20 20.78
C ALA A 194 25.98 -15.59 19.76
N ASP A 195 25.32 -16.73 19.96
CA ASP A 195 24.26 -17.20 19.04
C ASP A 195 23.03 -16.28 19.08
N LEU A 196 22.60 -15.88 20.29
CA LEU A 196 21.51 -14.90 20.45
C LEU A 196 21.87 -13.55 19.84
N THR A 197 23.13 -13.15 19.98
CA THR A 197 23.69 -11.92 19.43
C THR A 197 23.65 -11.95 17.91
N MET A 198 23.93 -13.09 17.26
CA MET A 198 23.80 -13.24 15.81
C MET A 198 22.35 -13.29 15.35
N ALA A 199 21.50 -14.03 16.05
CA ALA A 199 20.07 -14.12 15.75
C ALA A 199 19.37 -12.77 15.90
N PHE A 200 19.75 -11.99 16.91
CA PHE A 200 19.26 -10.63 17.12
C PHE A 200 19.48 -9.76 15.88
N ASP A 201 20.68 -9.78 15.32
CA ASP A 201 21.00 -9.02 14.10
C ASP A 201 20.17 -9.48 12.92
N ALA A 202 20.08 -10.80 12.70
CA ALA A 202 19.30 -11.34 11.60
C ALA A 202 17.81 -10.99 11.70
N VAL A 203 17.23 -11.04 12.91
CA VAL A 203 15.82 -10.73 13.13
C VAL A 203 15.55 -9.24 12.97
N ILE A 204 16.34 -8.37 13.62
CA ILE A 204 16.12 -6.92 13.52
C ILE A 204 16.31 -6.41 12.08
N ASP A 205 17.31 -6.93 11.36
CA ASP A 205 17.54 -6.56 9.96
C ASP A 205 16.45 -7.11 9.04
N GLY A 206 15.92 -8.31 9.34
CA GLY A 206 14.74 -8.86 8.67
C GLY A 206 13.48 -7.98 8.81
N PHE A 207 13.42 -7.15 9.84
CA PHE A 207 12.38 -6.14 10.05
C PHE A 207 12.75 -4.74 9.52
N GLY A 208 13.81 -4.63 8.72
CA GLY A 208 14.29 -3.35 8.20
C GLY A 208 14.94 -2.46 9.28
N GLY A 209 15.35 -3.05 10.40
CA GLY A 209 16.07 -2.39 11.47
C GLY A 209 15.21 -1.70 12.54
N ILE A 210 13.87 -1.80 12.47
CA ILE A 210 12.93 -1.29 13.47
C ILE A 210 11.90 -2.38 13.77
N VAL A 211 11.69 -2.72 15.04
CA VAL A 211 10.74 -3.77 15.47
C VAL A 211 10.20 -3.47 16.86
N ARG A 212 8.99 -3.92 17.19
CA ARG A 212 8.48 -3.84 18.57
C ARG A 212 9.21 -4.84 19.47
N LEU A 213 9.43 -4.47 20.73
CA LEU A 213 10.13 -5.30 21.70
C LEU A 213 9.43 -6.64 21.96
N ASP A 214 8.10 -6.64 22.04
CA ASP A 214 7.31 -7.86 22.24
C ASP A 214 7.38 -8.80 21.04
N GLU A 215 7.34 -8.27 19.81
CA GLU A 215 7.43 -9.05 18.57
C GLU A 215 8.79 -9.76 18.44
N ILE A 216 9.89 -9.04 18.64
CA ILE A 216 11.23 -9.66 18.65
C ILE A 216 11.40 -10.61 19.84
N GLY A 217 10.82 -10.29 21.00
CA GLY A 217 10.81 -11.17 22.16
C GLY A 217 10.10 -12.50 21.88
N GLN A 218 8.91 -12.45 21.28
CA GLN A 218 8.17 -13.64 20.86
C GLN A 218 8.95 -14.45 19.81
N ARG A 219 9.64 -13.78 18.89
CA ARG A 219 10.50 -14.46 17.92
C ARG A 219 11.60 -15.25 18.61
N PHE A 220 12.23 -14.68 19.64
CA PHE A 220 13.24 -15.37 20.44
C PHE A 220 12.65 -16.55 21.20
N GLU A 221 11.49 -16.39 21.86
CA GLU A 221 10.81 -17.49 22.55
C GLU A 221 10.36 -18.61 21.60
N SER A 222 10.11 -18.29 20.32
CA SER A 222 9.78 -19.25 19.28
C SER A 222 10.98 -20.06 18.77
N GLU A 223 12.20 -19.62 19.03
CA GLU A 223 13.43 -20.30 18.64
C GLU A 223 14.06 -21.00 19.85
N TRP A 224 14.19 -20.27 20.97
CA TRP A 224 14.62 -20.78 22.27
C TRP A 224 13.45 -20.72 23.26
N PRO A 225 12.84 -21.87 23.59
CA PRO A 225 11.78 -21.91 24.60
C PRO A 225 12.24 -21.27 25.92
N ALA A 226 11.32 -20.57 26.56
CA ALA A 226 11.59 -19.78 27.74
C ALA A 226 10.66 -20.19 28.88
N GLY A 227 11.21 -20.30 30.08
CA GLY A 227 10.54 -20.75 31.29
C GLY A 227 10.28 -19.61 32.27
N VAL A 228 11.33 -19.08 32.87
CA VAL A 228 11.31 -17.93 33.79
C VAL A 228 11.86 -16.68 33.11
N VAL A 229 12.92 -16.85 32.32
CA VAL A 229 13.44 -15.80 31.45
C VAL A 229 12.42 -15.48 30.36
N THR A 230 12.34 -14.22 29.94
CA THR A 230 11.47 -13.77 28.85
C THR A 230 12.30 -13.36 27.63
N GLY A 231 11.72 -13.51 26.43
CA GLY A 231 12.36 -13.05 25.20
C GLY A 231 12.60 -11.54 25.20
N GLN A 232 11.65 -10.76 25.71
CA GLN A 232 11.81 -9.31 25.87
C GLN A 232 12.98 -8.97 26.79
N GLY A 233 13.10 -9.66 27.92
CA GLY A 233 14.19 -9.49 28.87
C GLY A 233 15.56 -9.79 28.27
N ILE A 234 15.66 -10.86 27.48
CA ILE A 234 16.89 -11.19 26.74
C ILE A 234 17.21 -10.13 25.69
N VAL A 235 16.23 -9.62 24.97
CA VAL A 235 16.47 -8.53 23.99
C VAL A 235 16.97 -7.27 24.69
N ARG A 236 16.37 -6.89 25.83
CA ARG A 236 16.87 -5.78 26.66
C ARG A 236 18.31 -6.03 27.13
N LEU A 237 18.64 -7.26 27.54
CA LEU A 237 20.00 -7.66 27.91
C LEU A 237 20.99 -7.47 26.76
N LEU A 238 20.68 -7.96 25.57
CA LEU A 238 21.54 -7.85 24.39
C LEU A 238 21.81 -6.38 24.03
N VAL A 239 20.77 -5.55 24.03
CA VAL A 239 20.91 -4.11 23.77
C VAL A 239 21.81 -3.43 24.81
N ARG A 240 21.66 -3.79 26.10
CA ARG A 240 22.47 -3.24 27.19
C ARG A 240 23.91 -3.75 27.21
N ALA A 241 24.13 -5.01 26.87
CA ALA A 241 25.44 -5.65 26.84
C ALA A 241 26.26 -5.29 25.59
N THR A 242 25.61 -4.85 24.51
CA THR A 242 26.26 -4.42 23.25
C THR A 242 25.91 -2.97 22.89
N PRO A 243 26.45 -1.97 23.63
CA PRO A 243 26.16 -0.56 23.36
C PRO A 243 26.49 -0.18 21.91
N GLY A 244 25.58 0.58 21.29
CA GLY A 244 25.75 1.06 19.92
C GLY A 244 25.33 0.08 18.83
N ARG A 245 24.82 -1.11 19.17
CA ARG A 245 24.30 -2.09 18.18
C ARG A 245 22.82 -1.90 17.87
N ALA A 246 22.05 -1.50 18.86
CA ALA A 246 20.65 -1.15 18.79
C ALA A 246 20.28 -0.28 20.01
N GLN A 247 19.07 0.26 20.00
CA GLN A 247 18.52 1.09 21.07
C GLN A 247 17.06 0.72 21.32
N ILE A 248 16.62 0.87 22.57
CA ILE A 248 15.22 0.68 22.98
C ILE A 248 14.66 2.03 23.38
N PHE A 249 13.50 2.39 22.83
CA PHE A 249 12.85 3.66 23.13
C PHE A 249 11.33 3.58 22.98
N GLU A 250 10.63 4.44 23.70
CA GLU A 250 9.17 4.59 23.63
C GLU A 250 8.78 5.62 22.57
N VAL A 251 7.66 5.33 21.89
CA VAL A 251 7.02 6.17 20.87
C VAL A 251 5.55 6.32 21.23
N ASP A 252 5.03 7.55 21.14
CA ASP A 252 3.64 7.84 21.46
C ASP A 252 2.72 7.13 20.44
N GLY A 253 1.69 6.42 20.94
CA GLY A 253 0.80 5.60 20.10
C GLY A 253 1.22 4.14 19.92
N ALA A 254 2.38 3.74 20.44
CA ALA A 254 2.77 2.33 20.55
C ALA A 254 2.57 1.83 21.99
N GLU A 255 1.87 0.71 22.19
CA GLU A 255 1.73 0.09 23.52
C GLU A 255 3.04 -0.54 24.03
N GLN A 256 3.97 -0.85 23.12
CA GLN A 256 5.22 -1.54 23.43
C GLN A 256 6.43 -0.71 22.98
N PRO A 257 7.54 -0.72 23.74
CA PRO A 257 8.78 -0.08 23.32
C PRO A 257 9.27 -0.63 21.98
N LEU A 258 9.95 0.22 21.20
CA LEU A 258 10.58 -0.17 19.95
C LEU A 258 12.06 -0.48 20.16
N VAL A 259 12.55 -1.45 19.40
CA VAL A 259 13.97 -1.76 19.22
C VAL A 259 14.38 -1.27 17.84
N GLY A 260 15.35 -0.36 17.77
CA GLY A 260 15.82 0.24 16.53
C GLY A 260 17.33 0.12 16.34
N ARG A 261 17.78 -0.02 15.09
CA ARG A 261 19.18 0.18 14.72
C ARG A 261 19.58 1.64 14.99
N PRO A 262 20.87 1.92 15.31
CA PRO A 262 21.32 3.28 15.63
C PRO A 262 21.13 4.30 14.50
N ILE A 263 21.03 3.84 13.25
CA ILE A 263 20.73 4.68 12.09
C ILE A 263 19.34 5.31 12.15
N PHE A 264 18.41 4.70 12.90
CA PHE A 264 17.07 5.21 13.16
C PHE A 264 17.05 5.83 14.54
N ASP A 265 17.35 7.13 14.62
CA ASP A 265 17.30 7.85 15.88
C ASP A 265 15.86 7.96 16.42
N ARG A 266 15.75 8.12 17.74
CA ARG A 266 14.47 8.16 18.46
C ARG A 266 13.55 9.26 17.94
N ASP A 267 14.08 10.44 17.64
CA ASP A 267 13.26 11.60 17.28
C ASP A 267 12.70 11.44 15.87
N THR A 268 13.48 10.87 14.95
CA THR A 268 13.03 10.51 13.60
C THR A 268 11.91 9.48 13.62
N VAL A 269 12.04 8.41 14.42
CA VAL A 269 10.98 7.38 14.51
C VAL A 269 9.71 7.93 15.18
N LYS A 270 9.85 8.83 16.16
CA LYS A 270 8.71 9.55 16.74
C LYS A 270 8.01 10.46 15.74
N ALA A 271 8.77 11.21 14.94
CA ALA A 271 8.22 12.05 13.89
C ALA A 271 7.49 11.21 12.83
N PHE A 272 8.05 10.06 12.46
CA PHE A 272 7.41 9.08 11.58
C PHE A 272 6.07 8.60 12.15
N ALA A 273 6.03 8.13 13.39
CA ALA A 273 4.78 7.63 14.00
C ALA A 273 3.72 8.73 14.11
N ALA A 274 4.10 9.94 14.52
CA ALA A 274 3.20 11.09 14.55
C ALA A 274 2.63 11.41 13.16
N GLU A 275 3.43 11.32 12.11
CA GLU A 275 2.99 11.53 10.73
C GLU A 275 2.06 10.41 10.24
N VAL A 276 2.31 9.15 10.61
CA VAL A 276 1.40 8.03 10.33
C VAL A 276 0.01 8.30 10.92
N VAL A 277 -0.05 8.66 12.21
CA VAL A 277 -1.31 9.00 12.89
C VAL A 277 -1.98 10.20 12.23
N ARG A 278 -1.21 11.23 11.85
CA ARG A 278 -1.74 12.41 11.15
C ARG A 278 -2.33 12.06 9.78
N LEU A 279 -1.68 11.19 9.01
CA LEU A 279 -2.16 10.73 7.70
C LEU A 279 -3.41 9.87 7.84
N ALA A 280 -3.43 8.95 8.83
CA ALA A 280 -4.55 8.06 9.09
C ALA A 280 -5.78 8.79 9.67
N GLY A 281 -5.58 9.92 10.36
CA GLY A 281 -6.68 10.74 10.88
C GLY A 281 -7.34 11.69 9.87
N GLN A 282 -6.91 11.72 8.61
CA GLN A 282 -7.47 12.60 7.58
C GLN A 282 -8.67 11.95 6.87
N TRP A 283 -9.67 12.78 6.56
CA TRP A 283 -10.79 12.40 5.71
C TRP A 283 -11.04 13.44 4.60
N PRO A 284 -11.13 13.05 3.31
CA PRO A 284 -10.97 11.70 2.77
C PRO A 284 -9.55 11.13 3.01
N PRO A 285 -9.40 9.79 3.06
CA PRO A 285 -8.11 9.18 3.35
C PRO A 285 -7.09 9.49 2.25
N VAL A 286 -5.83 9.66 2.65
CA VAL A 286 -4.74 10.01 1.73
C VAL A 286 -4.40 8.84 0.82
N GLU A 287 -4.23 9.12 -0.47
CA GLU A 287 -3.83 8.12 -1.47
C GLU A 287 -2.57 7.33 -1.04
N PRO A 288 -2.55 5.98 -1.18
CA PRO A 288 -1.50 5.14 -0.61
C PRO A 288 -0.10 5.49 -1.12
N ASP A 289 0.04 5.78 -2.42
CA ASP A 289 1.33 6.15 -3.03
C ASP A 289 1.84 7.51 -2.55
N THR A 290 0.93 8.40 -2.17
CA THR A 290 1.26 9.71 -1.61
C THR A 290 1.68 9.55 -0.15
N ALA A 291 0.91 8.80 0.64
CA ALA A 291 1.27 8.47 2.03
C ALA A 291 2.62 7.76 2.11
N ARG A 292 2.87 6.77 1.24
CA ARG A 292 4.13 6.04 1.15
C ARG A 292 5.31 6.96 0.87
N ARG A 293 5.19 7.88 -0.10
CA ARG A 293 6.24 8.86 -0.43
C ARG A 293 6.54 9.80 0.74
N THR A 294 5.50 10.31 1.41
CA THR A 294 5.66 11.17 2.58
C THR A 294 6.40 10.46 3.71
N LEU A 295 5.97 9.25 4.04
CA LEU A 295 6.55 8.47 5.14
C LEU A 295 7.97 7.97 4.83
N ALA A 296 8.24 7.56 3.58
CA ALA A 296 9.59 7.20 3.14
C ALA A 296 10.57 8.38 3.24
N GLY A 297 10.09 9.62 3.07
CA GLY A 297 10.89 10.83 3.26
C GLY A 297 11.37 11.03 4.70
N LEU A 298 10.64 10.52 5.70
CA LEU A 298 11.02 10.56 7.11
C LEU A 298 11.98 9.43 7.50
N LEU A 299 11.92 8.29 6.81
CA LEU A 299 12.79 7.12 7.04
C LEU A 299 13.54 6.70 5.76
N PRO A 300 14.49 7.51 5.26
CA PRO A 300 15.15 7.26 3.98
C PRO A 300 16.02 5.99 3.94
N HIS A 301 16.39 5.45 5.10
CA HIS A 301 17.20 4.23 5.24
C HIS A 301 16.37 2.98 5.55
N PHE A 302 15.04 3.09 5.57
CA PHE A 302 14.17 1.96 5.80
C PHE A 302 13.86 1.27 4.46
N ASP A 303 14.30 0.03 4.33
CA ASP A 303 14.20 -0.75 3.08
C ASP A 303 12.85 -1.49 2.91
N GLY A 304 11.92 -1.33 3.86
CA GLY A 304 10.60 -1.96 3.86
C GLY A 304 9.45 -1.05 3.42
N ASP A 305 8.21 -1.55 3.55
CA ASP A 305 7.01 -0.74 3.31
C ASP A 305 6.71 0.18 4.51
N PRO A 306 6.78 1.52 4.35
CA PRO A 306 6.52 2.45 5.44
C PRO A 306 5.06 2.42 5.93
N LEU A 307 4.08 2.06 5.09
CA LEU A 307 2.69 1.92 5.54
C LEU A 307 2.54 0.72 6.46
N ALA A 308 3.13 -0.41 6.09
CA ALA A 308 3.13 -1.61 6.92
C ALA A 308 3.88 -1.39 8.24
N LEU A 309 4.99 -0.64 8.20
CA LEU A 309 5.70 -0.22 9.41
C LEU A 309 4.82 0.67 10.29
N GLY A 310 4.11 1.63 9.70
CA GLY A 310 3.20 2.54 10.41
C GLY A 310 2.11 1.79 11.17
N VAL A 311 1.38 0.89 10.50
CA VAL A 311 0.34 0.04 11.11
C VAL A 311 0.91 -0.85 12.22
N ARG A 312 2.12 -1.38 12.04
CA ARG A 312 2.75 -2.25 13.03
C ARG A 312 3.15 -1.51 14.31
N ILE A 313 3.58 -0.25 14.18
CA ILE A 313 4.03 0.57 15.32
C ILE A 313 2.85 1.28 15.99
N CYS A 314 1.90 1.81 15.21
CA CYS A 314 0.77 2.59 15.69
C CYS A 314 -0.46 1.69 15.74
N GLU A 315 -0.83 1.20 16.93
CA GLU A 315 -1.87 0.17 17.06
C GLU A 315 -3.28 0.64 16.66
N ASP A 316 -3.59 1.93 16.84
CA ASP A 316 -4.87 2.51 16.45
C ASP A 316 -5.00 2.74 14.93
N VAL A 317 -3.92 2.54 14.18
CA VAL A 317 -3.87 2.79 12.74
C VAL A 317 -4.05 1.48 11.99
N GLU A 318 -5.07 1.44 11.15
CA GLU A 318 -5.38 0.31 10.29
C GLU A 318 -5.10 0.65 8.81
N ILE A 319 -4.99 -0.39 7.99
CA ILE A 319 -4.88 -0.27 6.54
C ILE A 319 -6.08 -0.91 5.87
N ALA A 320 -6.78 -0.13 5.06
CA ALA A 320 -7.92 -0.62 4.28
C ALA A 320 -7.46 -1.60 3.20
N GLU A 321 -8.35 -2.44 2.68
CA GLU A 321 -8.04 -3.35 1.55
C GLU A 321 -7.46 -2.61 0.33
N THR A 322 -7.81 -1.34 0.18
CA THR A 322 -7.34 -0.43 -0.88
C THR A 322 -5.97 0.19 -0.61
N GLY A 323 -5.35 -0.10 0.54
CA GLY A 323 -4.04 0.41 0.94
C GLY A 323 -4.06 1.75 1.68
N HIS A 324 -5.23 2.33 1.93
CA HIS A 324 -5.38 3.61 2.62
C HIS A 324 -5.23 3.43 4.14
N LEU A 325 -4.49 4.33 4.79
CA LEU A 325 -4.42 4.38 6.25
C LEU A 325 -5.68 5.03 6.81
N PHE A 326 -6.18 4.52 7.93
CA PHE A 326 -7.28 5.12 8.68
C PHE A 326 -7.19 4.81 10.18
N ILE A 327 -7.91 5.59 10.99
CA ILE A 327 -8.09 5.31 12.43
C ILE A 327 -9.58 5.03 12.67
N GLY A 328 -9.88 3.89 13.31
CA GLY A 328 -11.23 3.48 13.65
C GLY A 328 -11.74 4.07 14.99
N PRO A 329 -13.06 4.06 15.23
CA PRO A 329 -14.14 3.70 14.32
C PRO A 329 -14.46 4.81 13.30
N ILE A 330 -14.66 4.45 12.04
CA ILE A 330 -15.01 5.41 10.97
C ILE A 330 -16.50 5.76 11.05
N ASP A 331 -16.82 7.05 10.85
CA ASP A 331 -18.20 7.49 10.70
C ASP A 331 -18.91 6.73 9.55
N PRO A 332 -20.12 6.20 9.75
CA PRO A 332 -20.80 5.44 8.72
C PRO A 332 -21.03 6.23 7.42
N LYS A 333 -21.30 7.54 7.49
CA LYS A 333 -21.45 8.39 6.29
C LYS A 333 -20.14 8.43 5.49
N HIS A 334 -19.02 8.62 6.18
CA HIS A 334 -17.69 8.63 5.56
C HIS A 334 -17.35 7.29 4.89
N SER A 335 -17.48 6.18 5.61
CA SER A 335 -17.17 4.86 5.04
C SER A 335 -18.07 4.50 3.85
N ILE A 336 -19.35 4.87 3.89
CA ILE A 336 -20.29 4.67 2.79
C ILE A 336 -19.92 5.54 1.58
N ASP A 337 -19.67 6.83 1.79
CA ASP A 337 -19.25 7.78 0.74
C ASP A 337 -18.01 7.28 -0.01
N PHE A 338 -16.99 6.82 0.73
CA PHE A 338 -15.78 6.27 0.14
C PHE A 338 -16.05 5.03 -0.74
N VAL A 339 -16.92 4.11 -0.32
CA VAL A 339 -17.27 2.92 -1.11
C VAL A 339 -18.06 3.30 -2.37
N ILE A 340 -18.95 4.28 -2.25
CA ILE A 340 -19.76 4.79 -3.36
C ILE A 340 -18.86 5.49 -4.39
N ASP A 341 -17.95 6.36 -3.96
CA ASP A 341 -17.03 7.08 -4.86
C ASP A 341 -16.09 6.14 -5.65
N GLN A 342 -15.82 4.94 -5.13
CA GLN A 342 -15.04 3.92 -5.84
C GLN A 342 -15.82 3.14 -6.91
N THR A 343 -17.15 3.24 -6.93
CA THR A 343 -18.00 2.45 -7.82
C THR A 343 -18.85 3.35 -8.71
N ARG A 344 -18.70 3.20 -10.03
CA ARG A 344 -19.53 3.96 -10.99
C ARG A 344 -20.91 3.34 -11.23
N GLU A 345 -21.09 2.07 -10.86
CA GLU A 345 -22.29 1.28 -11.09
C GLU A 345 -23.24 1.29 -9.88
N ALA A 346 -24.49 0.87 -10.12
CA ALA A 346 -25.48 0.64 -9.06
C ALA A 346 -25.00 -0.43 -8.08
N ILE A 347 -25.14 -0.19 -6.78
CA ILE A 347 -24.76 -1.14 -5.72
C ILE A 347 -26.04 -1.62 -5.02
N ALA A 348 -26.22 -2.92 -4.81
CA ALA A 348 -27.32 -3.40 -3.98
C ALA A 348 -27.12 -2.97 -2.51
N LEU A 349 -28.19 -2.61 -1.81
CA LEU A 349 -28.14 -2.18 -0.40
C LEU A 349 -27.45 -3.23 0.50
N ASP A 350 -27.76 -4.52 0.29
CA ASP A 350 -27.14 -5.62 1.03
C ASP A 350 -25.63 -5.76 0.72
N ASP A 351 -25.23 -5.47 -0.52
CA ASP A 351 -23.83 -5.52 -0.95
C ASP A 351 -23.02 -4.32 -0.42
N LEU A 352 -23.66 -3.17 -0.20
CA LEU A 352 -23.00 -1.96 0.29
C LEU A 352 -22.40 -2.20 1.69
N ALA A 353 -23.18 -2.81 2.59
CA ALA A 353 -22.71 -3.19 3.92
C ALA A 353 -21.54 -4.18 3.87
N ALA A 354 -21.63 -5.19 2.99
CA ALA A 354 -20.57 -6.16 2.80
C ALA A 354 -19.28 -5.51 2.26
N ARG A 355 -19.40 -4.57 1.32
CA ARG A 355 -18.25 -3.83 0.75
C ARG A 355 -17.57 -2.93 1.77
N VAL A 356 -18.33 -2.18 2.59
CA VAL A 356 -17.78 -1.36 3.67
C VAL A 356 -16.97 -2.23 4.64
N ARG A 357 -17.55 -3.33 5.12
CA ARG A 357 -16.87 -4.24 6.04
C ARG A 357 -15.70 -4.99 5.43
N ARG A 358 -15.73 -5.24 4.11
CA ARG A 358 -14.59 -5.83 3.41
C ARG A 358 -13.41 -4.86 3.34
N ILE A 359 -13.67 -3.58 3.07
CA ILE A 359 -12.64 -2.56 2.90
C ILE A 359 -12.04 -2.12 4.23
N PHE A 360 -12.88 -1.83 5.24
CA PHE A 360 -12.46 -1.25 6.51
C PHE A 360 -12.48 -2.24 7.69
N GLY A 361 -12.87 -3.49 7.45
CA GLY A 361 -12.85 -4.56 8.45
C GLY A 361 -14.25 -4.92 8.99
N PRO A 362 -14.39 -6.15 9.54
CA PRO A 362 -15.68 -6.74 9.90
C PRO A 362 -16.43 -5.99 11.00
N ASN A 363 -15.69 -5.26 11.84
CA ASN A 363 -16.21 -4.51 12.99
C ASN A 363 -16.57 -3.05 12.64
N THR A 364 -16.47 -2.64 11.36
CA THR A 364 -16.80 -1.29 10.94
C THR A 364 -18.27 -0.98 11.23
N PRO A 365 -18.58 0.13 11.94
CA PRO A 365 -19.96 0.54 12.18
C PRO A 365 -20.75 0.71 10.88
N TYR A 366 -22.02 0.31 10.89
CA TYR A 366 -22.92 0.43 9.75
C TYR A 366 -24.31 0.84 10.25
N PRO A 367 -24.99 1.79 9.59
CA PRO A 367 -26.25 2.34 10.08
C PRO A 367 -27.39 1.32 9.95
N ASP A 368 -28.45 1.51 10.72
CA ASP A 368 -29.71 0.79 10.50
C ASP A 368 -30.37 1.24 9.17
N PRO A 369 -31.38 0.50 8.67
CA PRO A 369 -31.98 0.79 7.37
C PRO A 369 -32.59 2.20 7.25
N ASP A 370 -33.18 2.74 8.32
CA ASP A 370 -33.82 4.05 8.29
C ASP A 370 -32.75 5.16 8.21
N HIS A 371 -31.71 5.06 9.04
CA HIS A 371 -30.60 6.01 9.04
C HIS A 371 -29.70 5.88 7.79
N LEU A 372 -29.61 4.68 7.20
CA LEU A 372 -28.92 4.46 5.93
C LEU A 372 -29.54 5.29 4.80
N LEU A 373 -30.87 5.35 4.72
CA LEU A 373 -31.56 6.13 3.68
C LEU A 373 -31.31 7.63 3.84
N GLU A 374 -31.25 8.13 5.08
CA GLU A 374 -30.86 9.53 5.37
C GLU A 374 -29.43 9.82 4.90
N ILE A 375 -28.47 8.95 5.24
CA ILE A 375 -27.07 9.07 4.81
C ILE A 375 -26.96 9.04 3.28
N LEU A 376 -27.63 8.10 2.61
CA LEU A 376 -27.57 8.00 1.15
C LEU A 376 -28.16 9.24 0.46
N HIS A 377 -29.27 9.77 0.99
CA HIS A 377 -29.84 11.01 0.50
C HIS A 377 -28.87 12.19 0.66
N ASP A 378 -28.22 12.29 1.81
CA ASP A 378 -27.19 13.30 2.11
C ASP A 378 -25.97 13.21 1.18
N LEU A 379 -25.65 12.02 0.69
CA LEU A 379 -24.57 11.74 -0.26
C LEU A 379 -25.03 11.85 -1.73
N ASP A 380 -26.17 12.49 -1.98
CA ASP A 380 -26.79 12.67 -3.31
C ASP A 380 -27.07 11.33 -4.05
N CYS A 381 -27.19 10.23 -3.32
CA CYS A 381 -27.49 8.92 -3.90
C CYS A 381 -29.00 8.70 -4.02
N ARG A 382 -29.43 8.08 -5.12
CA ARG A 382 -30.84 7.71 -5.33
C ARG A 382 -31.03 6.23 -5.04
N VAL A 383 -32.02 5.88 -4.22
CA VAL A 383 -32.39 4.49 -3.97
C VAL A 383 -33.56 4.10 -4.87
N GLN A 384 -33.37 3.11 -5.75
CA GLN A 384 -34.42 2.52 -6.60
C GLN A 384 -34.60 1.04 -6.24
N GLY A 385 -35.68 0.73 -5.51
CA GLY A 385 -35.89 -0.63 -5.00
C GLY A 385 -34.79 -1.01 -3.99
N THR A 386 -34.02 -2.04 -4.32
CA THR A 386 -32.87 -2.51 -3.50
C THR A 386 -31.52 -1.98 -3.99
N LEU A 387 -31.49 -1.08 -4.97
CA LEU A 387 -30.28 -0.55 -5.59
C LEU A 387 -30.01 0.89 -5.18
N VAL A 388 -28.78 1.17 -4.78
CA VAL A 388 -28.20 2.49 -4.56
C VAL A 388 -27.56 2.94 -5.87
N LEU A 389 -28.03 4.06 -6.40
CA LEU A 389 -27.48 4.73 -7.57
C LEU A 389 -26.66 5.93 -7.08
N PRO A 390 -25.33 5.95 -7.26
CA PRO A 390 -24.53 7.11 -6.93
C PRO A 390 -25.06 8.34 -7.68
N GLY A 391 -25.24 9.49 -7.02
CA GLY A 391 -25.59 10.75 -7.71
C GLY A 391 -24.54 11.16 -8.74
N ARG A 392 -23.30 10.70 -8.51
CA ARG A 392 -22.14 10.86 -9.39
C ARG A 392 -21.99 9.76 -10.45
N ALA A 393 -22.90 8.78 -10.53
CA ALA A 393 -22.99 7.95 -11.72
C ALA A 393 -23.42 8.90 -12.84
N GLY A 394 -22.46 9.26 -13.70
CA GLY A 394 -22.69 10.07 -14.89
C GLY A 394 -23.97 9.60 -15.55
N SER A 395 -24.99 10.45 -15.45
CA SER A 395 -26.31 10.13 -15.95
C SER A 395 -26.20 9.86 -17.45
N ILE A 396 -26.82 8.77 -17.91
CA ILE A 396 -27.08 8.55 -19.33
C ILE A 396 -28.09 9.61 -19.84
N VAL A 397 -28.67 10.42 -18.96
CA VAL A 397 -29.31 11.68 -19.33
C VAL A 397 -28.21 12.74 -19.37
N ALA A 398 -27.88 13.17 -20.60
CA ALA A 398 -27.00 14.31 -20.83
C ALA A 398 -27.36 15.45 -19.87
N ALA A 399 -26.36 16.06 -19.23
CA ALA A 399 -26.56 17.32 -18.54
C ALA A 399 -27.30 18.28 -19.48
N PRO A 400 -28.27 19.07 -19.00
CA PRO A 400 -28.95 20.03 -19.85
C PRO A 400 -27.89 20.90 -20.52
N ALA A 401 -27.95 20.95 -21.86
CA ALA A 401 -26.92 21.58 -22.68
C ALA A 401 -26.62 22.99 -22.16
N LEU A 402 -25.34 23.27 -21.96
CA LEU A 402 -24.90 24.53 -21.39
C LEU A 402 -25.28 25.68 -22.35
N ALA A 403 -26.03 26.67 -21.85
CA ALA A 403 -26.54 27.75 -22.68
C ALA A 403 -25.40 28.58 -23.27
N ALA A 404 -25.36 28.67 -24.60
CA ALA A 404 -24.38 29.49 -25.31
C ALA A 404 -24.59 30.98 -25.03
N ASP A 405 -23.50 31.74 -25.03
CA ASP A 405 -23.57 33.20 -25.01
C ASP A 405 -24.35 33.73 -26.22
N GLU A 406 -25.04 34.86 -26.04
CA GLU A 406 -25.63 35.58 -27.16
C GLU A 406 -24.53 36.00 -28.15
N LEU A 407 -24.79 35.78 -29.45
CA LEU A 407 -23.83 36.15 -30.49
C LEU A 407 -23.56 37.68 -30.45
N PRO A 408 -22.30 38.13 -30.60
CA PRO A 408 -21.97 39.56 -30.60
C PRO A 408 -22.79 40.36 -31.64
N ALA A 409 -23.11 41.61 -31.32
CA ALA A 409 -23.94 42.49 -32.17
C ALA A 409 -23.38 42.71 -33.60
N THR A 410 -22.11 42.41 -33.85
CA THR A 410 -21.50 42.37 -35.20
C THR A 410 -22.13 41.34 -36.13
N PHE A 411 -22.87 40.36 -35.59
CA PHE A 411 -23.63 39.35 -36.33
C PHE A 411 -25.10 39.73 -36.56
N ALA A 412 -25.58 40.85 -35.99
CA ALA A 412 -27.02 41.08 -35.80
C ALA A 412 -27.68 42.09 -36.76
N ALA A 413 -26.98 42.65 -37.74
CA ALA A 413 -27.54 43.76 -38.52
C ALA A 413 -28.29 43.36 -39.81
N GLU A 414 -27.75 42.52 -40.70
CA GLU A 414 -28.40 42.24 -42.01
C GLU A 414 -28.05 40.88 -42.67
N ARG A 415 -27.20 40.04 -42.07
CA ARG A 415 -26.72 38.76 -42.65
C ARG A 415 -26.71 37.66 -41.60
N SER A 416 -26.86 36.40 -42.01
CA SER A 416 -26.77 35.28 -41.06
C SER A 416 -25.36 35.17 -40.46
N PRO A 417 -25.22 34.69 -39.21
CA PRO A 417 -23.93 34.52 -38.56
C PRO A 417 -22.94 33.69 -39.37
N GLU A 418 -23.44 32.65 -40.05
CA GLU A 418 -22.66 31.76 -40.92
C GLU A 418 -22.05 32.52 -42.10
N LEU A 419 -22.79 33.44 -42.74
CA LEU A 419 -22.26 34.27 -43.83
C LEU A 419 -21.14 35.20 -43.35
N VAL A 420 -21.29 35.77 -42.16
CA VAL A 420 -20.27 36.64 -41.55
C VAL A 420 -19.01 35.83 -41.21
N VAL A 421 -19.15 34.67 -40.57
CA VAL A 421 -18.02 33.78 -40.27
C VAL A 421 -17.32 33.34 -41.56
N ARG A 422 -18.06 32.94 -42.60
CA ARG A 422 -17.49 32.58 -43.90
C ARG A 422 -16.64 33.69 -44.50
N ASP A 423 -17.17 34.91 -44.53
CA ASP A 423 -16.46 36.06 -45.09
C ASP A 423 -15.21 36.42 -44.24
N MET A 424 -15.29 36.28 -42.92
CA MET A 424 -14.14 36.43 -42.01
C MET A 424 -13.06 35.37 -42.28
N LEU A 425 -13.44 34.11 -42.46
CA LEU A 425 -12.52 33.03 -42.76
C LEU A 425 -11.87 33.19 -44.15
N LYS A 426 -12.64 33.57 -45.18
CA LYS A 426 -12.12 33.87 -46.53
C LYS A 426 -11.10 35.00 -46.51
N LYS A 427 -11.39 36.06 -45.74
CA LYS A 427 -10.46 37.18 -45.55
C LYS A 427 -9.20 36.75 -44.81
N ALA A 428 -9.33 35.93 -43.76
CA ALA A 428 -8.21 35.45 -42.95
C ALA A 428 -7.29 34.47 -43.72
N ALA A 429 -7.87 33.63 -44.59
CA ALA A 429 -7.13 32.71 -45.44
C ALA A 429 -6.12 33.44 -46.36
N GLY A 430 -6.44 34.67 -46.79
CA GLY A 430 -5.54 35.49 -47.61
C GLY A 430 -4.37 36.16 -46.85
N SER A 431 -4.40 36.20 -45.52
CA SER A 431 -3.42 36.96 -44.70
C SER A 431 -2.48 36.12 -43.84
N ARG A 432 -2.64 34.78 -43.82
CA ARG A 432 -2.02 33.79 -42.89
C ARG A 432 -2.71 33.74 -41.52
N GLY A 433 -2.53 32.64 -40.79
CA GLY A 433 -2.86 32.53 -39.36
C GLY A 433 -3.63 31.28 -38.93
N PHE A 434 -4.30 31.40 -37.79
CA PHE A 434 -5.04 30.34 -37.12
C PHE A 434 -6.46 30.83 -36.76
N ARG A 435 -7.46 29.95 -36.85
CA ARG A 435 -8.80 30.18 -36.30
C ARG A 435 -9.30 28.95 -35.57
N MET A 436 -10.04 29.17 -34.49
CA MET A 436 -10.74 28.12 -33.77
C MET A 436 -12.25 28.32 -33.94
N LEU A 437 -12.94 27.30 -34.43
CA LEU A 437 -14.39 27.26 -34.55
C LEU A 437 -14.95 26.37 -33.45
N VAL A 438 -15.80 26.94 -32.60
CA VAL A 438 -16.53 26.21 -31.57
C VAL A 438 -17.90 25.86 -32.12
N THR A 439 -18.19 24.56 -32.19
CA THR A 439 -19.35 24.04 -32.91
C THR A 439 -20.12 23.03 -32.04
N PRO A 440 -21.44 22.87 -32.21
CA PRO A 440 -22.20 21.88 -31.47
C PRO A 440 -21.63 20.46 -31.66
N PRO A 441 -21.43 19.67 -30.58
CA PRO A 441 -20.84 18.34 -30.67
C PRO A 441 -21.51 17.42 -31.70
N GLU A 442 -22.84 17.46 -31.80
CA GLU A 442 -23.64 16.66 -32.73
C GLU A 442 -23.35 16.95 -34.22
N LYS A 443 -22.85 18.14 -34.54
CA LYS A 443 -22.71 18.66 -35.91
C LYS A 443 -21.28 19.07 -36.29
N HIS A 444 -20.33 18.94 -35.38
CA HIS A 444 -18.98 19.49 -35.55
C HIS A 444 -18.28 18.98 -36.83
N ALA A 445 -18.44 17.69 -37.15
CA ALA A 445 -17.88 17.07 -38.35
C ALA A 445 -18.51 17.62 -39.65
N GLU A 446 -19.84 17.75 -39.68
CA GLU A 446 -20.58 18.29 -40.82
C GLU A 446 -20.19 19.76 -41.07
N ILE A 447 -20.17 20.55 -40.00
CA ILE A 447 -19.79 21.97 -40.05
C ILE A 447 -18.35 22.11 -40.54
N GLY A 448 -17.42 21.32 -39.99
CA GLY A 448 -16.03 21.35 -40.42
C GLY A 448 -15.83 21.05 -41.92
N ARG A 449 -16.55 20.05 -42.45
CA ARG A 449 -16.53 19.74 -43.89
C ARG A 449 -17.11 20.89 -44.73
N SER A 450 -18.18 21.52 -44.28
CA SER A 450 -18.75 22.70 -44.96
C SER A 450 -17.77 23.87 -44.99
N VAL A 451 -16.98 24.07 -43.93
CA VAL A 451 -15.95 25.10 -43.86
C VAL A 451 -14.82 24.83 -44.85
N ALA A 452 -14.37 23.58 -44.95
CA ALA A 452 -13.37 23.19 -45.93
C ALA A 452 -13.86 23.45 -47.37
N SER A 453 -15.11 23.06 -47.67
CA SER A 453 -15.75 23.31 -48.97
C SER A 453 -15.83 24.81 -49.30
N ALA A 454 -16.36 25.62 -48.39
CA ALA A 454 -16.58 27.06 -48.61
C ALA A 454 -15.27 27.85 -48.81
N LEU A 455 -14.15 27.33 -48.32
CA LEU A 455 -12.81 27.94 -48.45
C LEU A 455 -11.95 27.30 -49.54
N ALA A 456 -12.44 26.27 -50.23
CA ALA A 456 -11.64 25.41 -51.10
C ALA A 456 -10.36 24.88 -50.41
N GLY A 457 -10.48 24.54 -49.12
CA GLY A 457 -9.42 24.02 -48.27
C GLY A 457 -9.43 22.50 -48.15
N THR A 458 -8.39 21.95 -47.53
CA THR A 458 -8.26 20.51 -47.24
C THR A 458 -8.89 20.19 -45.89
N TRP A 459 -9.84 19.25 -45.88
CA TRP A 459 -10.37 18.66 -44.65
C TRP A 459 -9.43 17.57 -44.13
N LEU A 460 -9.12 17.60 -42.84
CA LEU A 460 -8.40 16.55 -42.11
C LEU A 460 -9.21 16.14 -40.88
N SER A 461 -9.37 14.84 -40.69
CA SER A 461 -9.93 14.24 -39.47
C SER A 461 -8.79 13.90 -38.52
N PHE A 462 -8.80 14.50 -37.31
CA PHE A 462 -7.81 14.16 -36.30
C PHE A 462 -8.01 12.74 -35.79
N ASP A 463 -9.26 12.36 -35.50
CA ASP A 463 -9.60 11.02 -35.01
C ASP A 463 -9.12 9.93 -36.00
N ASP A 464 -9.36 10.07 -37.31
CA ASP A 464 -8.90 9.10 -38.31
C ASP A 464 -7.36 9.01 -38.36
N ALA A 465 -6.66 10.14 -38.28
CA ALA A 465 -5.21 10.18 -38.27
C ALA A 465 -4.63 9.48 -37.02
N PHE A 466 -5.23 9.74 -35.86
CA PHE A 466 -4.84 9.11 -34.60
C PHE A 466 -5.02 7.60 -34.65
N PHE A 467 -6.19 7.11 -35.08
CA PHE A 467 -6.45 5.67 -35.16
C PHE A 467 -5.57 4.98 -36.20
N ALA A 468 -5.26 5.64 -37.32
CA ALA A 468 -4.38 5.09 -38.34
C ALA A 468 -2.93 4.97 -37.86
N GLU A 469 -2.41 5.99 -37.17
CA GLU A 469 -1.04 6.04 -36.68
C GLU A 469 -0.81 5.06 -35.52
N HIS A 470 -1.76 4.97 -34.58
CA HIS A 470 -1.60 4.20 -33.34
C HIS A 470 -2.30 2.84 -33.36
N ALA A 471 -2.70 2.34 -34.54
CA ALA A 471 -3.46 1.09 -34.70
C ALA A 471 -2.77 -0.12 -34.02
N ALA A 472 -1.44 -0.18 -34.08
CA ALA A 472 -0.65 -1.26 -33.48
C ALA A 472 -0.63 -1.22 -31.94
N ASP A 473 -0.73 -0.02 -31.37
CA ASP A 473 -0.61 0.24 -29.93
C ASP A 473 -1.97 0.46 -29.25
N MET A 474 -3.08 0.29 -29.99
CA MET A 474 -4.43 0.62 -29.53
C MET A 474 -4.80 -0.06 -28.20
N LYS A 475 -4.43 -1.33 -28.00
CA LYS A 475 -4.67 -2.04 -26.73
C LYS A 475 -3.92 -1.44 -25.55
N SER A 476 -2.74 -0.86 -25.80
CA SER A 476 -1.94 -0.19 -24.77
C SER A 476 -2.55 1.17 -24.45
N LEU A 477 -3.03 1.91 -25.45
CA LEU A 477 -3.68 3.21 -25.29
C LEU A 477 -5.07 3.08 -24.61
N GLU A 478 -5.86 2.07 -24.96
CA GLU A 478 -7.10 1.73 -24.24
C GLU A 478 -6.85 1.41 -22.77
N ARG A 479 -5.71 0.78 -22.46
CA ARG A 479 -5.30 0.53 -21.08
C ARG A 479 -4.91 1.84 -20.40
N ALA A 480 -4.14 2.70 -21.06
CA ALA A 480 -3.73 3.99 -20.55
C ALA A 480 -4.90 4.92 -20.20
N GLU A 481 -6.02 4.84 -20.92
CA GLU A 481 -7.25 5.60 -20.63
C GLU A 481 -7.81 5.26 -19.24
N ARG A 482 -7.74 3.97 -18.87
CA ARG A 482 -8.29 3.41 -17.63
C ARG A 482 -7.40 3.63 -16.40
N PHE A 483 -6.12 3.94 -16.59
CA PHE A 483 -5.16 4.09 -15.50
C PHE A 483 -4.52 5.48 -15.53
N VAL A 484 -4.78 6.30 -14.51
CA VAL A 484 -4.28 7.69 -14.39
C VAL A 484 -2.76 7.77 -14.55
N ALA A 485 -2.01 6.81 -14.01
CA ALA A 485 -0.55 6.75 -14.11
C ALA A 485 0.01 6.51 -15.52
N GLN A 486 -0.85 6.19 -16.50
CA GLN A 486 -0.45 5.90 -17.89
C GLN A 486 -1.04 6.92 -18.88
N ARG A 487 -1.79 7.93 -18.39
CA ARG A 487 -2.44 8.95 -19.24
C ARG A 487 -1.44 9.81 -20.03
N GLU A 488 -0.23 10.00 -19.52
CA GLU A 488 0.84 10.70 -20.24
C GLU A 488 1.10 10.10 -21.64
N ALA A 489 0.99 8.77 -21.77
CA ALA A 489 1.16 8.10 -23.07
C ALA A 489 0.03 8.44 -24.08
N LEU A 490 -1.19 8.73 -23.61
CA LEU A 490 -2.30 9.18 -24.47
C LEU A 490 -2.10 10.62 -24.93
N THR A 491 -1.63 11.48 -24.03
CA THR A 491 -1.30 12.88 -24.35
C THR A 491 -0.16 12.93 -25.37
N GLU A 492 0.92 12.18 -25.16
CA GLU A 492 2.04 12.07 -26.10
C GLU A 492 1.60 11.54 -27.47
N ALA A 493 0.72 10.53 -27.50
CA ALA A 493 0.18 10.00 -28.76
C ALA A 493 -0.62 11.06 -29.53
N ALA A 494 -1.46 11.84 -28.83
CA ALA A 494 -2.24 12.92 -29.45
C ALA A 494 -1.35 14.08 -29.95
N GLU A 495 -0.33 14.44 -29.16
CA GLU A 495 0.69 15.40 -29.57
C GLU A 495 1.40 14.97 -30.85
N ARG A 496 1.88 13.72 -30.89
CA ARG A 496 2.58 13.16 -32.05
C ARG A 496 1.73 13.23 -33.32
N THR A 497 0.47 12.80 -33.24
CA THR A 497 -0.46 12.86 -34.37
C THR A 497 -0.66 14.30 -34.88
N LEU A 498 -0.81 15.27 -33.98
CA LEU A 498 -0.96 16.67 -34.42
C LEU A 498 0.30 17.19 -35.13
N PHE A 499 1.49 16.89 -34.59
CA PHE A 499 2.75 17.33 -35.18
C PHE A 499 3.02 16.68 -36.54
N ASP A 500 2.67 15.40 -36.69
CA ASP A 500 2.78 14.68 -37.97
C ASP A 500 1.84 15.30 -39.02
N LEU A 501 0.60 15.64 -38.66
CA LEU A 501 -0.32 16.35 -39.54
C LEU A 501 0.23 17.73 -39.96
N LEU A 502 0.83 18.47 -39.02
CA LEU A 502 1.48 19.75 -39.29
C LEU A 502 2.68 19.61 -40.23
N GLU A 503 3.45 18.53 -40.11
CA GLU A 503 4.58 18.27 -41.00
C GLU A 503 4.12 17.90 -42.42
N GLN A 504 3.11 17.04 -42.52
CA GLN A 504 2.62 16.53 -43.79
C GLN A 504 1.84 17.59 -44.60
N HIS A 505 0.98 18.36 -43.93
CA HIS A 505 0.03 19.27 -44.58
C HIS A 505 0.37 20.75 -44.41
N GLY A 506 1.23 21.11 -43.46
CA GLY A 506 1.59 22.48 -43.15
C GLY A 506 2.56 23.08 -44.17
N ARG A 507 2.02 23.74 -45.20
CA ARG A 507 2.81 24.46 -46.22
C ARG A 507 2.24 25.86 -46.46
N PRO A 508 3.07 26.85 -46.80
CA PRO A 508 2.59 28.20 -47.11
C PRO A 508 1.56 28.17 -48.25
N GLY A 509 0.45 28.87 -48.07
CA GLY A 509 -0.64 28.95 -49.06
C GLY A 509 -1.70 27.85 -48.96
N ASN A 510 -1.48 26.80 -48.15
CA ASN A 510 -2.52 25.82 -47.86
C ASN A 510 -3.55 26.39 -46.88
N VAL A 511 -4.81 26.01 -47.08
CA VAL A 511 -5.90 26.20 -46.11
C VAL A 511 -6.29 24.82 -45.59
N ILE A 512 -6.06 24.58 -44.31
CA ILE A 512 -6.34 23.29 -43.66
C ILE A 512 -7.45 23.49 -42.65
N VAL A 513 -8.45 22.61 -42.70
CA VAL A 513 -9.53 22.52 -41.71
C VAL A 513 -9.34 21.20 -40.97
N LEU A 514 -8.90 21.28 -39.73
CA LEU A 514 -8.74 20.13 -38.83
C LEU A 514 -9.99 20.01 -37.98
N GLY A 515 -10.75 18.94 -38.15
CA GLY A 515 -11.90 18.62 -37.32
C GLY A 515 -11.88 17.16 -36.88
N ASP A 516 -13.03 16.65 -36.43
CA ASP A 516 -13.11 15.38 -35.69
C ASP A 516 -12.06 15.37 -34.56
N THR A 517 -12.12 16.37 -33.68
CA THR A 517 -11.12 16.60 -32.61
C THR A 517 -11.63 16.13 -31.24
N SER A 518 -12.61 15.21 -31.26
CA SER A 518 -13.32 14.76 -30.06
C SER A 518 -12.38 14.08 -29.05
N LEU A 519 -11.32 13.43 -29.55
CA LEU A 519 -10.31 12.75 -28.74
C LEU A 519 -9.42 13.68 -27.91
N PHE A 520 -9.37 15.00 -28.18
CA PHE A 520 -8.54 15.92 -27.37
C PHE A 520 -8.91 15.89 -25.89
N GLY A 521 -10.20 15.79 -25.56
CA GLY A 521 -10.65 15.66 -24.18
C GLY A 521 -10.25 14.32 -23.55
N LEU A 522 -10.35 13.22 -24.31
CA LEU A 522 -9.98 11.88 -23.84
C LEU A 522 -8.48 11.77 -23.55
N CYS A 523 -7.64 12.39 -24.38
CA CYS A 523 -6.19 12.35 -24.26
C CYS A 523 -5.62 13.43 -23.32
N GLU A 524 -6.47 14.15 -22.57
CA GLU A 524 -6.08 15.29 -21.71
C GLU A 524 -5.30 16.39 -22.47
N ALA A 525 -5.45 16.47 -23.79
CA ALA A 525 -4.63 17.26 -24.69
C ALA A 525 -5.32 18.59 -25.08
N LEU A 526 -5.99 19.24 -24.12
CA LEU A 526 -6.74 20.48 -24.35
C LEU A 526 -5.84 21.72 -24.51
N ASP A 527 -4.52 21.57 -24.36
CA ASP A 527 -3.50 22.57 -24.67
C ASP A 527 -3.07 22.56 -26.14
N LEU A 528 -3.35 21.48 -26.90
CA LEU A 528 -3.04 21.37 -28.33
C LEU A 528 -3.56 22.53 -29.20
N PRO A 529 -4.76 23.11 -28.98
CA PRO A 529 -5.20 24.28 -29.73
C PRO A 529 -4.23 25.46 -29.64
N ARG A 530 -3.62 25.67 -28.47
CA ARG A 530 -2.61 26.71 -28.26
C ARG A 530 -1.31 26.37 -29.00
N ARG A 531 -0.85 25.12 -28.91
CA ARG A 531 0.36 24.67 -29.62
C ARG A 531 0.20 24.81 -31.13
N LEU A 532 -0.95 24.43 -31.68
CA LEU A 532 -1.28 24.62 -33.09
C LEU A 532 -1.26 26.10 -33.49
N TYR A 533 -1.80 26.99 -32.65
CA TYR A 533 -1.71 28.43 -32.87
C TYR A 533 -0.25 28.90 -32.91
N ASP A 534 0.58 28.50 -31.93
CA ASP A 534 1.98 28.92 -31.83
C ASP A 534 2.79 28.47 -33.07
N GLU A 535 2.59 27.24 -33.55
CA GLU A 535 3.25 26.70 -34.75
C GLU A 535 2.83 27.40 -36.05
N THR A 536 1.58 27.84 -36.12
CA THR A 536 1.00 28.43 -37.34
C THR A 536 1.08 29.96 -37.38
N LEU A 537 1.47 30.60 -36.26
CA LEU A 537 1.56 32.05 -36.11
C LEU A 537 2.47 32.72 -37.14
N SER A 538 3.61 32.09 -37.45
CA SER A 538 4.56 32.59 -38.46
C SER A 538 4.00 32.59 -39.88
N GLY A 539 2.91 31.84 -40.12
CA GLY A 539 2.31 31.60 -41.43
C GLY A 539 3.14 30.68 -42.34
N SER A 540 4.25 30.15 -41.86
CA SER A 540 5.09 29.18 -42.59
C SER A 540 4.39 27.83 -42.79
N ARG A 541 3.40 27.51 -41.95
CA ARG A 541 2.61 26.27 -42.00
C ARG A 541 1.26 26.42 -42.72
N GLY A 542 1.01 27.54 -43.39
CA GLY A 542 -0.30 27.82 -44.03
C GLY A 542 -1.35 28.37 -43.06
N PHE A 543 -2.60 28.40 -43.48
CA PHE A 543 -3.74 28.84 -42.68
C PHE A 543 -4.49 27.63 -42.10
N TRP A 544 -4.62 27.60 -40.77
CA TRP A 544 -5.26 26.47 -40.06
C TRP A 544 -6.55 26.90 -39.39
N ILE A 545 -7.58 26.09 -39.58
CA ILE A 545 -8.86 26.21 -38.88
C ILE A 545 -9.03 24.94 -38.04
N LEU A 546 -9.03 25.11 -36.73
CA LEU A 546 -9.33 24.05 -35.78
C LEU A 546 -10.83 24.07 -35.47
N VAL A 547 -11.52 22.97 -35.74
CA VAL A 547 -12.93 22.78 -35.40
C VAL A 547 -13.02 21.95 -34.14
N VAL A 548 -13.57 22.52 -33.07
CA VAL A 548 -13.73 21.85 -31.78
C VAL A 548 -15.20 21.70 -31.40
N PRO A 549 -15.60 20.54 -30.86
CA PRO A 549 -16.95 20.34 -30.35
C PRO A 549 -17.12 21.04 -28.99
N GLY A 550 -18.20 21.80 -28.82
CA GLY A 550 -18.47 22.51 -27.58
C GLY A 550 -19.35 23.75 -27.73
N VAL A 551 -19.25 24.64 -26.74
CA VAL A 551 -20.02 25.88 -26.66
C VAL A 551 -19.16 27.03 -26.15
N ILE A 552 -19.47 28.27 -26.55
CA ILE A 552 -18.88 29.46 -25.92
C ILE A 552 -19.85 29.91 -24.82
N HIS A 553 -19.36 29.94 -23.58
CA HIS A 553 -20.14 30.34 -22.41
C HIS A 553 -19.29 31.19 -21.47
N ASN A 554 -19.84 32.32 -21.03
CA ASN A 554 -19.12 33.34 -20.27
C ASN A 554 -17.82 33.80 -20.98
N ARG A 555 -17.90 33.97 -22.30
CA ARG A 555 -16.81 34.36 -23.21
C ARG A 555 -15.65 33.36 -23.26
N GLN A 556 -15.86 32.14 -22.80
CA GLN A 556 -14.86 31.06 -22.83
C GLN A 556 -15.37 29.90 -23.68
N PRO A 557 -14.56 29.39 -24.62
CA PRO A 557 -14.85 28.13 -25.29
C PRO A 557 -14.78 27.00 -24.25
N ARG A 558 -15.77 26.12 -24.25
CA ARG A 558 -15.83 24.92 -23.41
C ARG A 558 -15.93 23.69 -24.28
N PHE A 559 -14.90 22.85 -24.22
CA PHE A 559 -14.82 21.62 -25.00
C PHE A 559 -15.86 20.62 -24.48
N ASN A 560 -16.75 20.14 -25.35
CA ASN A 560 -17.90 19.28 -24.99
C ASN A 560 -18.65 19.79 -23.74
N GLU A 561 -18.80 21.11 -23.60
CA GLU A 561 -19.49 21.76 -22.47
C GLU A 561 -18.83 21.57 -21.09
N GLY A 562 -17.64 20.96 -21.04
CA GLY A 562 -16.86 20.69 -19.83
C GLY A 562 -15.86 21.80 -19.48
N PRO A 563 -14.55 21.49 -19.36
CA PRO A 563 -13.54 22.48 -18.96
C PRO A 563 -13.38 23.59 -20.00
N ALA A 564 -13.06 24.79 -19.51
CA ALA A 564 -12.69 25.91 -20.38
C ALA A 564 -11.38 25.60 -21.09
N MET A 565 -11.35 25.83 -22.40
CA MET A 565 -10.16 25.64 -23.23
C MET A 565 -9.53 27.00 -23.56
N TRP A 566 -8.36 26.97 -24.18
CA TRP A 566 -7.65 28.18 -24.57
C TRP A 566 -8.52 29.10 -25.44
N HIS A 567 -8.53 30.40 -25.13
CA HIS A 567 -9.33 31.41 -25.83
C HIS A 567 -8.44 32.53 -26.35
N LEU A 568 -8.69 32.92 -27.60
CA LEU A 568 -8.13 34.13 -28.19
C LEU A 568 -9.25 34.95 -28.84
N GLU A 569 -9.46 36.15 -28.32
CA GLU A 569 -10.49 37.07 -28.79
C GLU A 569 -10.25 37.43 -30.27
N GLY A 570 -11.29 37.30 -31.09
CA GLY A 570 -11.21 37.53 -32.54
C GLY A 570 -10.64 36.37 -33.37
N ALA A 571 -10.03 35.36 -32.75
CA ALA A 571 -9.60 34.12 -33.41
C ALA A 571 -10.49 32.91 -33.08
N THR A 572 -11.20 32.96 -31.96
CA THR A 572 -12.21 31.98 -31.55
C THR A 572 -13.59 32.45 -31.99
N LEU A 573 -14.29 31.65 -32.81
CA LEU A 573 -15.60 32.01 -33.37
C LEU A 573 -16.62 30.91 -33.09
N PRO A 574 -17.85 31.25 -32.69
CA PRO A 574 -18.95 30.28 -32.65
C PRO A 574 -19.47 30.02 -34.07
N LEU A 575 -19.77 28.76 -34.39
CA LEU A 575 -20.44 28.39 -35.64
C LEU A 575 -21.45 27.26 -35.38
N LEU A 576 -22.74 27.58 -35.45
CA LEU A 576 -23.82 26.67 -35.04
C LEU A 576 -24.35 25.81 -36.18
N ASN A 577 -24.21 26.26 -37.42
CA ASN A 577 -24.72 25.60 -38.60
C ASN A 577 -23.66 25.54 -39.71
N PRO A 578 -23.79 24.60 -40.67
CA PRO A 578 -22.91 24.53 -41.83
C PRO A 578 -22.86 25.86 -42.60
N LEU A 579 -21.69 26.16 -43.17
CA LEU A 579 -21.55 27.33 -44.02
C LEU A 579 -22.32 27.13 -45.33
N PRO A 580 -23.01 28.16 -45.84
CA PRO A 580 -23.61 28.11 -47.16
C PRO A 580 -22.51 28.12 -48.23
N ASP A 581 -22.70 27.28 -49.25
CA ASP A 581 -21.82 27.15 -50.42
C ASP A 581 -21.46 28.50 -51.07
#